data_AF-A0A0K0JHK0-F1
#
_entry.id   AF-A0A0K0JHK0-F1
#
_cell.length_a   1.000
_cell.length_b   1.000
_cell.length_c   1.000
_cell.angle_alpha   90.00
_cell.angle_beta   90.00
_cell.angle_gamma   90.00
#
_symmetry.space_group_name_H-M   'P 1'
#
loop_
_entity.id
_entity.type
_entity.pdbx_description
1 polymer ?
#
loop_
_entity_poly.entity_id
_entity_poly.type
_entity_poly.pdbx_seq_one_letter_code
_entity_poly.pdbx_strand_id
1 'polypeptide(L)'
;MNSLHCNVKLFLTLFLHFITSEMQTTELTLQKIVRSKRAFDLAQIESDLAEQEEQRIRWESFRTVNSEALKDKICQNKCNDNLRLGLDMVKAHMAFGSISFPPLVDENDLKLFCHLDDQHSLCLRNCGFIIQFNMNDFICKHHYKEMTYLLPCYRHAVPALKLECGAKRCGPYIDTANTITGRAHRCSLLLCDMRCTTNVLIGRCANEYGQQAAHFIMNYTSQQEILNFSTLLFQVSLNISNLLATIFPK
;
A
#
# COMPACT_ATOMS: atom_id res chain seq x y z
N MET A 1 -49.69 -46.58 -39.16
CA MET A 1 -48.97 -45.53 -38.38
C MET A 1 -48.76 -45.87 -36.89
N ASN A 2 -48.95 -47.13 -36.43
CA ASN A 2 -48.88 -47.48 -34.99
C ASN A 2 -47.50 -47.88 -34.46
N SER A 3 -46.47 -48.04 -35.30
CA SER A 3 -45.12 -48.45 -34.86
C SER A 3 -44.28 -47.29 -34.29
N LEU A 4 -44.49 -46.06 -34.80
CA LEU A 4 -43.72 -44.88 -34.37
C LEU A 4 -44.01 -44.49 -32.90
N HIS A 5 -45.26 -44.63 -32.46
CA HIS A 5 -45.71 -44.20 -31.13
C HIS A 5 -45.08 -45.02 -29.99
N CYS A 6 -44.75 -46.29 -30.24
CA CYS A 6 -44.15 -47.16 -29.22
C CYS A 6 -42.67 -46.83 -28.98
N ASN A 7 -41.94 -46.48 -30.04
CA ASN A 7 -40.54 -46.07 -29.93
C ASN A 7 -40.38 -44.72 -29.22
N VAL A 8 -41.28 -43.76 -29.49
CA VAL A 8 -41.22 -42.42 -28.87
C VAL A 8 -41.40 -42.50 -27.35
N LYS A 9 -42.33 -43.34 -26.87
CA LYS A 9 -42.59 -43.47 -25.43
C LYS A 9 -41.41 -44.11 -24.68
N LEU A 10 -40.82 -45.16 -25.23
CA LEU A 10 -39.63 -45.82 -24.65
C LEU A 10 -38.43 -44.86 -24.63
N PHE A 11 -38.21 -44.12 -25.72
CA PHE A 11 -37.15 -43.12 -25.81
C PHE A 11 -37.32 -42.00 -24.78
N LEU A 12 -38.54 -41.47 -24.61
CA LEU A 12 -38.83 -40.46 -23.58
C LEU A 12 -38.59 -40.98 -22.17
N THR A 13 -38.94 -42.23 -21.86
CA THR A 13 -38.72 -42.80 -20.51
C THR A 13 -37.23 -42.98 -20.20
N LEU A 14 -36.45 -43.50 -21.16
CA LEU A 14 -35.00 -43.64 -21.02
C LEU A 14 -34.30 -42.28 -20.90
N PHE A 15 -34.74 -41.30 -21.70
CA PHE A 15 -34.22 -39.94 -21.64
C PHE A 15 -34.50 -39.28 -20.28
N LEU A 16 -35.72 -39.42 -19.74
CA LEU A 16 -36.06 -38.92 -18.41
C LEU A 16 -35.20 -39.54 -17.31
N HIS A 17 -34.96 -40.86 -17.35
CA HIS A 17 -34.09 -41.53 -16.37
C HIS A 17 -32.65 -41.02 -16.43
N PHE A 18 -32.12 -40.84 -17.64
CA PHE A 18 -30.79 -40.27 -17.85
C PHE A 18 -30.68 -38.84 -17.26
N ILE A 19 -31.65 -37.98 -17.57
CA ILE A 19 -31.71 -36.61 -17.03
C ILE A 19 -31.80 -36.60 -15.50
N THR A 20 -32.64 -37.45 -14.89
CA THR A 20 -32.73 -37.52 -13.42
C THR A 20 -31.45 -38.02 -12.76
N SER A 21 -30.74 -38.97 -13.38
CA SER A 21 -29.46 -39.47 -12.88
C SER A 21 -28.38 -38.41 -12.95
N GLU A 22 -28.26 -37.70 -14.07
CA GLU A 22 -27.30 -36.59 -14.20
C GLU A 22 -27.60 -35.45 -13.22
N MET A 23 -28.88 -35.10 -13.05
CA MET A 23 -29.30 -34.04 -12.11
C MET A 23 -28.93 -34.38 -10.65
N GLN A 24 -29.12 -35.63 -10.22
CA GLN A 24 -28.69 -36.07 -8.88
C GLN A 24 -27.17 -36.03 -8.70
N THR A 25 -26.39 -36.43 -9.71
CA THR A 25 -24.92 -36.35 -9.64
C THR A 25 -24.40 -34.91 -9.62
N THR A 26 -25.04 -33.99 -10.36
CA THR A 26 -24.69 -32.56 -10.37
C THR A 26 -25.03 -31.88 -9.04
N GLU A 27 -26.14 -32.23 -8.40
CA GLU A 27 -26.49 -31.68 -7.08
C GLU A 27 -25.51 -32.12 -5.98
N LEU A 28 -25.14 -33.42 -5.95
CA LEU A 28 -24.16 -33.96 -4.99
C LEU A 28 -22.76 -33.35 -5.18
N THR A 29 -22.34 -33.12 -6.41
CA THR A 29 -21.05 -32.49 -6.73
C THR A 29 -21.05 -31.00 -6.35
N LEU A 30 -22.15 -30.28 -6.62
CA LEU A 30 -22.32 -28.89 -6.20
C LEU A 30 -22.26 -28.75 -4.67
N GLN A 31 -22.97 -29.60 -3.93
CA GLN A 31 -22.93 -29.60 -2.46
C GLN A 31 -21.52 -29.86 -1.92
N LYS A 32 -20.77 -30.79 -2.52
CA LYS A 32 -19.35 -31.04 -2.16
C LYS A 32 -18.48 -29.81 -2.42
N ILE A 33 -18.65 -29.14 -3.56
CA ILE A 33 -17.90 -27.91 -3.90
C ILE A 33 -18.21 -26.79 -2.91
N VAL A 34 -19.49 -26.57 -2.57
CA VAL A 34 -19.90 -25.51 -1.62
C VAL A 34 -19.36 -25.80 -0.22
N ARG A 35 -19.44 -27.05 0.26
CA ARG A 35 -18.88 -27.43 1.56
C ARG A 35 -17.36 -27.24 1.60
N SER A 36 -16.66 -27.62 0.53
CA SER A 36 -15.22 -27.42 0.41
C SER A 36 -14.84 -25.93 0.45
N LYS A 37 -15.52 -25.07 -0.32
CA LYS A 37 -15.30 -23.61 -0.28
C LYS A 37 -15.49 -23.04 1.12
N ARG A 38 -16.61 -23.36 1.79
CA ARG A 38 -16.87 -22.90 3.16
C ARG A 38 -15.82 -23.40 4.16
N ALA A 39 -15.31 -24.61 3.99
CA ALA A 39 -14.24 -25.14 4.84
C ALA A 39 -12.91 -24.40 4.63
N PHE A 40 -12.59 -23.99 3.39
CA PHE A 40 -11.43 -23.15 3.11
C PHE A 40 -11.58 -21.74 3.69
N ASP A 41 -12.74 -21.11 3.51
CA ASP A 41 -13.01 -19.78 4.06
C ASP A 41 -12.90 -19.80 5.60
N LEU A 42 -13.43 -20.85 6.25
CA LEU A 42 -13.32 -21.02 7.70
C LEU A 42 -11.88 -21.24 8.14
N ALA A 43 -11.12 -22.11 7.45
CA ALA A 43 -9.72 -22.35 7.77
C ALA A 43 -8.86 -21.09 7.64
N GLN A 44 -9.16 -20.22 6.66
CA GLN A 44 -8.49 -18.93 6.51
C GLN A 44 -8.82 -18.00 7.69
N ILE A 45 -10.10 -17.86 8.05
CA ILE A 45 -10.51 -17.05 9.20
C ILE A 45 -9.89 -17.56 10.51
N GLU A 46 -9.84 -18.87 10.71
CA GLU A 46 -9.20 -19.48 11.88
C GLU A 46 -7.69 -19.23 11.91
N SER A 47 -7.02 -19.30 10.76
CA SER A 47 -5.59 -18.96 10.63
C SER A 47 -5.34 -17.49 10.94
N ASP A 48 -6.14 -16.58 10.38
CA ASP A 48 -6.01 -15.14 10.61
C ASP A 48 -6.27 -14.80 12.10
N LEU A 49 -7.25 -15.47 12.72
CA LEU A 49 -7.56 -15.28 14.14
C LEU A 49 -6.45 -15.83 15.05
N ALA A 50 -5.85 -16.97 14.68
CA ALA A 50 -4.71 -17.53 15.41
C ALA A 50 -3.48 -16.61 15.33
N GLU A 51 -3.21 -16.02 14.16
CA GLU A 51 -2.15 -15.03 14.00
C GLU A 51 -2.42 -13.77 14.84
N GLN A 52 -3.66 -13.27 14.84
CA GLN A 52 -4.06 -12.14 15.68
C GLN A 52 -3.90 -12.42 17.18
N GLU A 53 -4.24 -13.63 17.65
CA GLU A 53 -4.07 -14.00 19.06
C GLU A 53 -2.58 -14.19 19.42
N GLU A 54 -1.77 -14.79 18.54
CA GLU A 54 -0.31 -14.87 18.77
C GLU A 54 0.31 -13.46 18.83
N GLN A 55 -0.09 -12.56 17.94
CA GLN A 55 0.31 -11.16 17.97
C GLN A 55 -0.13 -10.52 19.29
N ARG A 56 -1.36 -10.73 19.74
CA ARG A 56 -1.88 -10.21 21.01
C ARG A 56 -1.06 -10.70 22.21
N ILE A 57 -0.79 -12.00 22.32
CA ILE A 57 0.03 -12.58 23.39
C ILE A 57 1.43 -11.96 23.37
N ARG A 58 2.01 -11.82 22.17
CA ARG A 58 3.29 -11.14 21.98
C ARG A 58 3.24 -9.69 22.47
N TRP A 59 2.19 -8.93 22.15
CA TRP A 59 1.98 -7.58 22.64
C TRP A 59 1.81 -7.51 24.17
N GLU A 60 1.10 -8.46 24.77
CA GLU A 60 0.94 -8.55 26.22
C GLU A 60 2.28 -8.83 26.92
N SER A 61 3.10 -9.73 26.37
CA SER A 61 4.44 -10.04 26.89
C SER A 61 5.41 -8.85 26.82
N PHE A 62 5.19 -7.92 25.89
CA PHE A 62 6.02 -6.73 25.79
C PHE A 62 5.66 -5.63 26.78
N ARG A 63 4.43 -5.59 27.32
CA ARG A 63 4.06 -4.60 28.36
C ARG A 63 4.90 -4.74 29.62
N THR A 64 5.46 -5.93 29.89
CA THR A 64 6.32 -6.17 31.04
C THR A 64 7.78 -5.75 30.83
N VAL A 65 8.17 -5.35 29.61
CA VAL A 65 9.55 -4.93 29.32
C VAL A 65 9.69 -3.42 29.50
N ASN A 66 10.65 -3.02 30.33
CA ASN A 66 10.72 -1.68 30.92
C ASN A 66 11.58 -0.66 30.15
N SER A 67 11.97 -0.94 28.90
CA SER A 67 12.71 0.06 28.11
C SER A 67 11.73 0.95 27.35
N GLU A 68 11.81 2.26 27.60
CA GLU A 68 11.00 3.26 26.92
C GLU A 68 11.15 3.17 25.40
N ALA A 69 12.39 2.99 24.92
CA ALA A 69 12.67 2.79 23.50
C ALA A 69 11.96 1.58 22.88
N LEU A 70 11.71 0.51 23.66
CA LEU A 70 10.94 -0.63 23.18
C LEU A 70 9.44 -0.33 23.17
N LYS A 71 8.91 0.35 24.19
CA LYS A 71 7.51 0.81 24.22
C LYS A 71 7.21 1.74 23.04
N ASP A 72 8.11 2.68 22.74
CA ASP A 72 8.01 3.58 21.60
C ASP A 72 7.98 2.81 20.28
N LYS A 73 8.91 1.86 20.11
CA LYS A 73 8.98 1.00 18.92
C LYS A 73 7.72 0.14 18.75
N ILE A 74 7.20 -0.41 19.84
CA ILE A 74 5.94 -1.17 19.88
C ILE A 74 4.77 -0.29 19.44
N CYS A 75 4.66 0.90 20.02
CA CYS A 75 3.58 1.84 19.73
C CYS A 75 3.64 2.28 18.25
N GLN A 76 4.83 2.65 17.77
CA GLN A 76 5.08 2.99 16.38
C GLN A 76 4.71 1.85 15.43
N ASN A 77 5.14 0.62 15.72
CA ASN A 77 4.81 -0.55 14.91
C ASN A 77 3.30 -0.77 14.84
N LYS A 78 2.59 -0.70 15.98
CA LYS A 78 1.13 -0.81 16.01
C LYS A 78 0.45 0.26 15.14
N CYS A 79 0.90 1.51 15.22
CA CYS A 79 0.35 2.57 14.37
C CYS A 79 0.60 2.25 12.89
N ASN A 80 1.84 1.87 12.53
CA ASN A 80 2.21 1.54 11.15
C ASN A 80 1.45 0.32 10.60
N ASP A 81 1.23 -0.70 11.41
CA ASP A 81 0.48 -1.90 11.03
C ASP A 81 -0.99 -1.55 10.75
N ASN A 82 -1.62 -0.73 11.59
CA ASN A 82 -2.99 -0.27 11.35
C ASN A 82 -3.10 0.55 10.06
N LEU A 83 -2.13 1.44 9.80
CA LEU A 83 -2.10 2.19 8.55
C LEU A 83 -1.93 1.26 7.34
N ARG A 84 -1.01 0.29 7.41
CA ARG A 84 -0.79 -0.69 6.32
C ARG A 84 -2.08 -1.46 6.02
N LEU A 85 -2.74 -2.01 7.03
CA LEU A 85 -4.00 -2.75 6.86
C LEU A 85 -5.10 -1.87 6.24
N GLY A 86 -5.16 -0.59 6.62
CA GLY A 86 -6.08 0.36 6.00
C GLY A 86 -5.72 0.66 4.54
N LEU A 87 -4.43 0.81 4.22
CA LEU A 87 -3.96 1.09 2.86
C LEU A 87 -4.14 -0.11 1.92
N ASP A 88 -4.19 -1.34 2.43
CA ASP A 88 -4.56 -2.52 1.64
C ASP A 88 -6.01 -2.43 1.11
N MET A 89 -6.86 -1.60 1.75
CA MET A 89 -8.21 -1.29 1.27
C MET A 89 -8.24 -0.15 0.23
N VAL A 90 -7.17 0.64 0.13
CA VAL A 90 -6.99 1.68 -0.89
C VAL A 90 -6.38 1.03 -2.12
N LYS A 91 -6.78 1.42 -3.34
CA LYS A 91 -6.15 0.90 -4.57
C LYS A 91 -4.74 1.49 -4.78
N ALA A 92 -3.84 1.21 -3.86
CA ALA A 92 -2.49 1.73 -3.89
C ALA A 92 -1.60 0.93 -4.87
N HIS A 93 -0.97 1.59 -5.86
CA HIS A 93 0.00 0.99 -6.78
C HIS A 93 1.44 1.53 -6.59
N MET A 94 2.46 0.67 -6.53
CA MET A 94 3.88 1.11 -6.48
C MET A 94 4.42 1.63 -7.83
N ALA A 95 3.78 2.62 -8.44
CA ALA A 95 4.08 3.05 -9.82
C ALA A 95 5.15 4.15 -9.93
N PHE A 96 5.42 4.90 -8.86
CA PHE A 96 6.31 6.06 -8.89
C PHE A 96 7.75 5.76 -8.47
N GLY A 97 8.14 4.49 -8.42
CA GLY A 97 9.51 4.10 -8.10
C GLY A 97 9.94 4.54 -6.70
N SER A 98 11.03 5.29 -6.60
CA SER A 98 11.54 5.86 -5.34
C SER A 98 10.76 7.08 -4.82
N ILE A 99 9.83 7.63 -5.61
CA ILE A 99 8.99 8.75 -5.19
C ILE A 99 7.96 8.24 -4.17
N SER A 100 8.02 8.79 -2.95
CA SER A 100 7.13 8.41 -1.84
C SER A 100 5.75 9.09 -1.95
N PHE A 101 5.12 8.99 -3.11
CA PHE A 101 3.81 9.59 -3.40
C PHE A 101 2.70 8.56 -3.26
N PRO A 102 1.59 8.87 -2.57
CA PRO A 102 0.50 7.93 -2.39
C PRO A 102 -0.16 7.64 -3.74
N PRO A 103 -0.26 6.37 -4.13
CA PRO A 103 -0.83 6.00 -5.41
C PRO A 103 -2.35 5.93 -5.34
N LEU A 104 -2.99 7.08 -5.49
CA LEU A 104 -4.44 7.25 -5.39
C LEU A 104 -5.07 7.18 -6.78
N VAL A 105 -6.20 6.47 -6.90
CA VAL A 105 -6.86 6.25 -8.20
C VAL A 105 -8.04 7.18 -8.42
N ASP A 106 -8.77 7.52 -7.35
CA ASP A 106 -9.92 8.43 -7.41
C ASP A 106 -10.15 9.17 -6.08
N GLU A 107 -11.15 10.05 -6.07
CA GLU A 107 -11.45 10.91 -4.92
C GLU A 107 -11.87 10.10 -3.68
N ASN A 108 -12.51 8.94 -3.85
CA ASN A 108 -12.90 8.12 -2.70
C ASN A 108 -11.69 7.47 -2.06
N ASP A 109 -10.74 6.99 -2.88
CA ASP A 109 -9.44 6.51 -2.40
C ASP A 109 -8.68 7.63 -1.68
N LEU A 110 -8.70 8.86 -2.20
CA LEU A 110 -8.10 10.02 -1.53
C LEU A 110 -8.76 10.31 -0.18
N LYS A 111 -10.09 10.29 -0.08
CA LYS A 111 -10.81 10.49 1.19
C LYS A 111 -10.42 9.43 2.23
N LEU A 112 -10.40 8.17 1.81
CA LEU A 112 -10.03 7.06 2.69
C LEU A 112 -8.57 7.18 3.13
N PHE A 113 -7.66 7.47 2.20
CA PHE A 113 -6.25 7.74 2.51
C PHE A 113 -6.10 8.85 3.55
N CYS A 114 -6.75 10.00 3.34
CA CYS A 114 -6.69 11.13 4.27
C CYS A 114 -7.23 10.77 5.66
N HIS A 115 -8.29 9.98 5.74
CA HIS A 115 -8.82 9.50 7.01
C HIS A 115 -7.84 8.59 7.75
N LEU A 116 -7.24 7.63 7.04
CA LEU A 116 -6.26 6.69 7.61
C LEU A 116 -4.98 7.40 8.05
N ASP A 117 -4.49 8.35 7.26
CA ASP A 117 -3.27 9.10 7.59
C ASP A 117 -3.47 10.06 8.78
N ASP A 118 -4.67 10.62 8.94
CA ASP A 118 -5.03 11.41 10.12
C ASP A 118 -5.10 10.54 11.40
N GLN A 119 -5.71 9.35 11.31
CA GLN A 119 -5.74 8.38 12.40
C GLN A 119 -4.33 7.91 12.78
N HIS A 120 -3.49 7.63 11.78
CA HIS A 120 -2.08 7.27 11.99
C HIS A 120 -1.31 8.40 12.67
N SER A 121 -1.50 9.63 12.20
CA SER A 121 -0.89 10.82 12.78
C SER A 121 -1.31 11.05 14.23
N LEU A 122 -2.56 10.79 14.56
CA LEU A 122 -3.05 10.85 15.94
C LEU A 122 -2.44 9.73 16.80
N CYS A 123 -2.35 8.52 16.25
CA CYS A 123 -1.74 7.36 16.91
C CYS A 123 -0.28 7.65 17.28
N LEU A 124 0.53 8.15 16.33
CA LEU A 124 1.94 8.50 16.58
C LEU A 124 2.09 9.60 17.62
N ARG A 125 1.23 10.62 17.60
CA ARG A 125 1.23 11.68 18.63
C ARG A 125 0.91 11.13 20.02
N ASN A 126 -0.02 10.19 20.13
CA ASN A 126 -0.33 9.51 21.39
C ASN A 126 0.81 8.62 21.88
N CYS A 127 1.67 8.13 20.97
CA CYS A 127 2.92 7.45 21.31
C CYS A 127 4.05 8.43 21.72
N GLY A 128 3.85 9.75 21.68
CA GLY A 128 4.87 10.74 22.00
C GLY A 128 5.75 11.18 20.81
N PHE A 129 5.47 10.72 19.58
CA PHE A 129 6.24 11.15 18.41
C PHE A 129 5.79 12.53 17.89
N ILE A 130 6.76 13.35 17.51
CA ILE A 130 6.54 14.60 16.77
C ILE A 130 6.65 14.29 15.27
N ILE A 131 5.55 14.53 14.54
CA ILE A 131 5.50 14.32 13.09
C ILE A 131 6.07 15.57 12.40
N GLN A 132 7.14 15.41 11.62
CA GLN A 132 7.84 16.54 10.97
C GLN A 132 7.24 16.87 9.59
N PHE A 133 7.11 15.87 8.72
CA PHE A 133 6.35 15.96 7.49
C PHE A 133 5.14 15.04 7.59
N ASN A 134 3.96 15.57 7.31
CA ASN A 134 2.73 14.81 7.30
C ASN A 134 2.14 14.84 5.90
N MET A 135 1.99 13.68 5.26
CA MET A 135 1.34 13.58 3.96
C MET A 135 -0.08 14.12 4.01
N ASN A 136 -0.81 13.89 5.11
CA ASN A 136 -2.11 14.46 5.41
C ASN A 136 -2.08 16.00 5.39
N ASP A 137 -1.07 16.62 5.98
CA ASP A 137 -1.01 18.09 5.99
C ASP A 137 -0.81 18.62 4.58
N PHE A 138 0.13 18.07 3.80
CA PHE A 138 0.35 18.54 2.44
C PHE A 138 -0.85 18.24 1.53
N ILE A 139 -1.16 16.96 1.32
CA ILE A 139 -2.16 16.53 0.35
C ILE A 139 -3.56 16.81 0.85
N CYS A 140 -3.90 16.37 2.06
CA CYS A 140 -5.29 16.33 2.52
C CYS A 140 -5.80 17.66 3.09
N LYS A 141 -4.93 18.48 3.70
CA LYS A 141 -5.34 19.79 4.23
C LYS A 141 -5.15 20.92 3.23
N HIS A 142 -3.98 21.01 2.60
CA HIS A 142 -3.64 22.18 1.76
C HIS A 142 -3.91 21.94 0.28
N HIS A 143 -3.71 20.72 -0.21
CA HIS A 143 -3.74 20.43 -1.65
C HIS A 143 -4.85 19.48 -2.09
N TYR A 144 -5.91 19.31 -1.30
CA TYR A 144 -6.92 18.29 -1.55
C TYR A 144 -7.63 18.47 -2.91
N LYS A 145 -8.05 19.71 -3.21
CA LYS A 145 -8.74 20.03 -4.47
C LYS A 145 -7.83 19.88 -5.68
N GLU A 146 -6.58 20.32 -5.56
CA GLU A 146 -5.57 20.21 -6.61
C GLU A 146 -5.25 18.74 -6.88
N MET A 147 -5.02 17.94 -5.83
CA MET A 147 -4.83 16.50 -5.95
C MET A 147 -6.02 15.84 -6.63
N THR A 148 -7.25 16.12 -6.18
CA THR A 148 -8.49 15.58 -6.78
C THR A 148 -8.58 15.90 -8.28
N TYR A 149 -8.20 17.12 -8.68
CA TYR A 149 -8.15 17.53 -10.08
C TYR A 149 -7.10 16.77 -10.90
N LEU A 150 -5.96 16.39 -10.30
CA LEU A 150 -4.83 15.72 -10.97
C LEU A 150 -4.94 14.18 -10.98
N LEU A 151 -5.78 13.59 -10.12
CA LEU A 151 -5.97 12.14 -10.01
C LEU A 151 -6.25 11.43 -11.35
N PRO A 152 -7.11 11.96 -12.25
CA PRO A 152 -7.32 11.34 -13.56
C PRO A 152 -6.04 11.18 -14.39
N CYS A 153 -5.12 12.15 -14.34
CA CYS A 153 -3.82 12.03 -15.00
C CYS A 153 -3.00 10.87 -14.43
N TYR A 154 -2.85 10.81 -13.11
CA TYR A 154 -2.09 9.73 -12.47
C TYR A 154 -2.67 8.38 -12.82
N ARG A 155 -3.99 8.19 -12.63
CA ARG A 155 -4.69 6.95 -12.98
C ARG A 155 -4.43 6.52 -14.42
N HIS A 156 -4.46 7.47 -15.36
CA HIS A 156 -4.21 7.17 -16.78
C HIS A 156 -2.74 6.81 -17.06
N ALA A 157 -1.79 7.48 -16.40
CA ALA A 157 -0.36 7.31 -16.62
C ALA A 157 0.23 6.05 -15.94
N VAL A 158 -0.43 5.50 -14.92
CA VAL A 158 0.08 4.38 -14.10
C VAL A 158 0.57 3.16 -14.85
N PRO A 159 -0.14 2.62 -15.85
CA PRO A 159 0.35 1.48 -16.62
C PRO A 159 1.70 1.79 -17.30
N ALA A 160 1.84 2.99 -17.86
CA ALA A 160 3.07 3.45 -18.49
C ALA A 160 4.18 3.67 -17.45
N LEU A 161 3.87 4.30 -16.31
CA LEU A 161 4.84 4.50 -15.22
C LEU A 161 5.43 3.18 -14.73
N LYS A 162 4.60 2.15 -14.52
CA LYS A 162 5.06 0.80 -14.10
C LYS A 162 5.95 0.12 -15.14
N LEU A 163 5.73 0.41 -16.43
CA LEU A 163 6.45 -0.22 -17.54
C LEU A 163 7.76 0.51 -17.86
N GLU A 164 7.71 1.84 -17.87
CA GLU A 164 8.75 2.72 -18.43
C GLU A 164 9.66 3.32 -17.36
N CYS A 165 9.21 3.39 -16.11
CA CYS A 165 9.95 3.95 -14.98
C CYS A 165 10.24 2.88 -13.91
N GLY A 166 10.91 3.29 -12.83
CA GLY A 166 11.17 2.43 -11.70
C GLY A 166 12.49 1.65 -11.80
N ALA A 167 12.61 0.57 -11.03
CA ALA A 167 13.86 -0.18 -10.86
C ALA A 167 14.50 -0.69 -12.16
N LYS A 168 13.70 -1.00 -13.19
CA LYS A 168 14.21 -1.42 -14.51
C LYS A 168 14.97 -0.32 -15.25
N ARG A 169 14.68 0.95 -14.96
CA ARG A 169 15.26 2.12 -15.63
C ARG A 169 16.19 2.91 -14.73
N CYS A 170 15.73 3.22 -13.52
CA CYS A 170 16.44 4.07 -12.58
C CYS A 170 17.31 3.28 -11.60
N GLY A 171 17.11 1.97 -11.51
CA GLY A 171 18.07 1.07 -10.89
C GLY A 171 17.62 0.52 -9.54
N PRO A 172 18.40 -0.42 -8.99
CA PRO A 172 17.95 -1.19 -7.86
C PRO A 172 17.78 -0.26 -6.65
N TYR A 173 16.66 -0.40 -5.95
CA TYR A 173 16.39 0.32 -4.71
C TYR A 173 17.09 -0.33 -3.52
N ILE A 174 18.38 -0.63 -3.69
CA ILE A 174 19.24 -1.20 -2.66
C ILE A 174 20.03 -0.08 -1.99
N ASP A 175 20.47 -0.31 -0.75
CA ASP A 175 21.42 0.56 -0.04
C ASP A 175 20.99 2.03 0.10
N THR A 176 19.69 2.32 0.20
CA THR A 176 19.17 3.66 0.56
C THR A 176 19.24 3.96 2.06
N ALA A 177 20.16 3.31 2.78
CA ALA A 177 20.32 3.46 4.22
C ALA A 177 20.56 4.92 4.65
N ASN A 178 20.32 5.23 5.92
CA ASN A 178 20.60 6.54 6.54
C ASN A 178 22.11 6.83 6.71
N THR A 179 22.91 6.51 5.69
CA THR A 179 24.31 6.91 5.55
C THR A 179 24.41 8.02 4.51
N ILE A 180 25.54 8.75 4.50
CA ILE A 180 25.78 9.80 3.49
C ILE A 180 25.73 9.21 2.07
N THR A 181 26.40 8.07 1.86
CA THR A 181 26.41 7.36 0.57
C THR A 181 25.02 6.86 0.19
N GLY A 182 24.26 6.29 1.13
CA GLY A 182 22.91 5.78 0.88
C GLY A 182 21.93 6.90 0.52
N ARG A 183 22.07 8.09 1.12
CA ARG A 183 21.28 9.27 0.73
C ARG A 183 21.68 9.85 -0.61
N ALA A 184 22.98 9.93 -0.92
CA ALA A 184 23.42 10.34 -2.26
C ALA A 184 22.85 9.42 -3.34
N HIS A 185 22.84 8.10 -3.08
CA HIS A 185 22.20 7.12 -3.95
C HIS A 185 20.68 7.34 -4.06
N ARG A 186 19.98 7.53 -2.93
CA ARG A 186 18.54 7.86 -2.91
C ARG A 186 18.23 9.11 -3.74
N CYS A 187 19.03 10.18 -3.62
CA CYS A 187 18.84 11.39 -4.42
C CYS A 187 19.03 11.13 -5.91
N SER A 188 20.02 10.32 -6.30
CA SER A 188 20.24 9.94 -7.71
C SER A 188 19.06 9.14 -8.27
N LEU A 189 18.56 8.15 -7.52
CA LEU A 189 17.37 7.36 -7.86
C LEU A 189 16.15 8.28 -8.02
N LEU A 190 15.93 9.18 -7.05
CA LEU A 190 14.80 10.09 -7.05
C LEU A 190 14.82 11.05 -8.24
N LEU A 191 15.98 11.62 -8.58
CA LEU A 191 16.11 12.49 -9.76
C LEU A 191 15.81 11.74 -11.06
N CYS A 192 16.26 10.48 -11.16
CA CYS A 192 15.94 9.64 -12.32
C CYS A 192 14.44 9.34 -12.41
N ASP A 193 13.84 8.87 -11.31
CA ASP A 193 12.42 8.51 -11.26
C ASP A 193 11.54 9.74 -11.50
N MET A 194 11.92 10.91 -10.99
CA MET A 194 11.25 12.19 -11.27
C MET A 194 11.30 12.55 -12.75
N ARG A 195 12.48 12.49 -13.36
CA ARG A 195 12.61 12.79 -14.80
C ARG A 195 11.78 11.82 -15.64
N CYS A 196 11.81 10.54 -15.31
CA CYS A 196 11.01 9.53 -16.01
C CYS A 196 9.51 9.80 -15.85
N THR A 197 9.06 9.99 -14.61
CA THR A 197 7.67 10.24 -14.25
C THR A 197 7.14 11.48 -14.97
N THR A 198 7.89 12.59 -14.94
CA THR A 198 7.53 13.83 -15.63
C THR A 198 7.32 13.60 -17.14
N ASN A 199 8.24 12.89 -17.79
CA ASN A 199 8.10 12.60 -19.23
C ASN A 199 6.85 11.77 -19.53
N VAL A 200 6.57 10.75 -18.70
CA VAL A 200 5.38 9.91 -18.86
C VAL A 200 4.10 10.72 -18.63
N LEU A 201 4.04 11.55 -17.59
CA LEU A 201 2.86 12.37 -17.30
C LEU A 201 2.58 13.37 -18.43
N ILE A 202 3.60 14.09 -18.90
CA ILE A 202 3.47 15.02 -20.03
C ILE A 202 3.01 14.30 -21.30
N GLY A 203 3.56 13.11 -21.58
CA GLY A 203 3.22 12.33 -22.77
C GLY A 203 1.84 11.69 -22.72
N ARG A 204 1.32 11.33 -21.54
CA ARG A 204 0.06 10.59 -21.38
C ARG A 204 -1.14 11.48 -21.04
N CYS A 205 -0.93 12.57 -20.32
CA CYS A 205 -2.03 13.37 -19.77
C CYS A 205 -2.30 14.67 -20.54
N ALA A 206 -1.87 14.78 -21.80
CA ALA A 206 -1.74 16.05 -22.51
C ALA A 206 -0.72 17.00 -21.86
N ASN A 207 -0.08 17.84 -22.68
CA ASN A 207 1.13 18.57 -22.30
C ASN A 207 0.95 19.41 -21.02
N GLU A 208 -0.04 20.30 -20.98
CA GLU A 208 -0.24 21.21 -19.85
C GLU A 208 -0.72 20.48 -18.58
N TYR A 209 -1.69 19.59 -18.70
CA TYR A 209 -2.24 18.86 -17.56
C TYR A 209 -1.21 17.87 -16.97
N GLY A 210 -0.41 17.23 -17.83
CA GLY A 210 0.75 16.43 -17.41
C GLY A 210 1.86 17.25 -16.76
N GLN A 211 2.10 18.49 -17.20
CA GLN A 211 3.03 19.41 -16.55
C GLN A 211 2.57 19.80 -15.14
N GLN A 212 1.27 20.10 -14.97
CA GLN A 212 0.69 20.41 -13.66
C GLN A 212 0.83 19.21 -12.70
N ALA A 213 0.52 18.01 -13.19
CA ALA A 213 0.69 16.77 -12.43
C ALA A 213 2.16 16.53 -12.04
N ALA A 214 3.10 16.71 -12.98
CA ALA A 214 4.53 16.58 -12.70
C ALA A 214 5.00 17.62 -11.66
N HIS A 215 4.57 18.88 -11.80
CA HIS A 215 4.91 19.96 -10.87
C HIS A 215 4.42 19.66 -9.45
N PHE A 216 3.21 19.13 -9.32
CA PHE A 216 2.64 18.73 -8.04
C PHE A 216 3.50 17.68 -7.32
N ILE A 217 3.83 16.57 -8.01
CA ILE A 217 4.66 15.50 -7.43
C ILE A 217 6.05 16.03 -7.07
N MET A 218 6.65 16.87 -7.93
CA MET A 218 7.96 17.48 -7.66
C MET A 218 7.92 18.37 -6.41
N ASN A 219 6.90 19.23 -6.26
CA ASN A 219 6.77 20.09 -5.09
C ASN A 219 6.60 19.26 -3.81
N TYR A 220 5.67 18.29 -3.83
CA TYR A 220 5.45 17.36 -2.73
C TYR A 220 6.76 16.67 -2.29
N THR A 221 7.49 16.10 -3.24
CA THR A 221 8.70 15.32 -2.94
C THR A 221 9.84 16.23 -2.47
N SER A 222 9.95 17.43 -3.03
CA SER A 222 10.95 18.41 -2.61
C SER A 222 10.75 18.79 -1.14
N GLN A 223 9.51 19.04 -0.72
CA GLN A 223 9.19 19.32 0.69
C GLN A 223 9.54 18.14 1.59
N GLN A 224 9.19 16.93 1.17
CA GLN A 224 9.51 15.70 1.91
C GLN A 224 11.03 15.52 2.10
N GLU A 225 11.82 15.69 1.05
CA GLU A 225 13.27 15.46 1.11
C GLU A 225 14.02 16.60 1.84
N ILE A 226 13.56 17.86 1.73
CA ILE A 226 14.10 18.97 2.53
C ILE A 226 13.96 18.67 4.03
N LEU A 227 12.78 18.18 4.45
CA LEU A 227 12.54 17.82 5.84
C LEU A 227 13.35 16.59 6.26
N ASN A 228 13.39 15.54 5.42
CA ASN A 228 14.23 14.37 5.70
C ASN A 228 15.72 14.71 5.86
N PHE A 229 16.22 15.69 5.07
CA PHE A 229 17.61 16.13 5.13
C PHE A 229 17.88 16.97 6.38
N SER A 230 16.96 17.86 6.77
CA SER A 230 17.10 18.65 8.00
C SER A 230 17.11 17.75 9.26
N THR A 231 16.29 16.70 9.30
CA THR A 231 16.33 15.68 10.38
C THR A 231 17.71 15.03 10.48
N LEU A 232 18.31 14.66 9.34
CA LEU A 232 19.62 14.01 9.31
C LEU A 232 20.70 14.94 9.82
N LEU A 233 20.74 16.19 9.35
CA LEU A 233 21.73 17.16 9.79
C LEU A 233 21.67 17.37 11.30
N PHE A 234 20.45 17.40 11.87
CA PHE A 234 20.25 17.48 13.31
C PHE A 234 20.75 16.22 14.05
N GLN A 235 20.52 15.03 13.51
CA GLN A 235 21.04 13.78 14.08
C GLN A 235 22.57 13.73 14.02
N VAL A 236 23.17 14.15 12.91
CA VAL A 236 24.63 14.21 12.74
C VAL A 236 25.24 15.21 13.71
N SER A 237 24.65 16.41 13.87
CA SER A 237 25.16 17.41 14.80
C SER A 237 25.10 16.92 16.25
N LEU A 238 23.99 16.28 16.66
CA LEU A 238 23.87 15.66 17.98
C LEU A 238 24.91 14.56 18.20
N ASN A 239 25.13 13.70 17.20
CA ASN A 239 26.14 12.64 17.29
C ASN A 239 27.55 13.21 17.40
N ILE A 240 27.87 14.29 16.67
CA ILE A 240 29.15 14.98 16.79
C ILE A 240 29.29 15.62 18.17
N SER A 241 28.25 16.28 18.69
CA SER A 241 28.26 16.87 20.04
C SER A 241 28.46 15.81 21.12
N ASN A 242 27.78 14.67 21.02
CA ASN A 242 27.95 13.55 21.94
C ASN A 242 29.36 12.94 21.84
N LEU A 243 29.88 12.78 20.62
CA LEU A 243 31.24 12.29 20.40
C LEU A 243 32.28 13.25 20.99
N LEU A 244 32.12 14.56 20.75
CA LEU A 244 33.01 15.58 21.33
C LEU A 244 32.92 15.60 22.86
N ALA A 245 31.74 15.43 23.45
CA ALA A 245 31.58 15.33 24.90
C ALA A 245 32.24 14.06 25.48
N THR A 246 32.29 12.95 24.72
CA THR A 246 33.02 11.75 25.13
C THR A 246 34.53 11.85 24.96
N ILE A 247 35.02 12.58 23.96
CA ILE A 247 36.45 12.77 23.69
C ILE A 247 37.05 13.86 24.60
N PHE A 248 36.29 14.91 24.89
CA PHE A 248 36.65 16.02 25.78
C PHE A 248 35.70 16.10 26.98
N PRO A 249 35.76 15.14 27.92
CA PRO A 249 35.04 15.27 29.18
C PRO A 249 35.58 16.50 29.94
N LYS A 250 34.67 17.31 30.49
CA LYS A 250 35.02 18.47 31.32
C LYS A 250 35.81 18.07 32.56
#